data_AF-A0A412IVZ8-F1
#
_entry.id   AF-A0A412IVZ8-F1
#
_cell.length_a   1.000
_cell.length_b   1.000
_cell.length_c   1.000
_cell.angle_alpha   90.00
_cell.angle_beta   90.00
_cell.angle_gamma   90.00
#
_symmetry.space_group_name_H-M   'P 1'
#
loop_
_entity.id
_entity.type
_entity.pdbx_description
1 polymer ?
#
loop_
_entity_poly.entity_id
_entity_poly.type
_entity_poly.pdbx_seq_one_letter_code
_entity_poly.pdbx_strand_id
1 'polypeptide(L)'
;MSKRTGRTGSKNKISSRIGVITVICCLALLAGVVMYKARTLETQKKELQVQAEELQEQLDDAKQKHKELEEKEEYMKTDEYVEDVARSQLGLVYPDEIVIKPKE
;
A
#
# COMPACT_ATOMS: atom_id res chain seq x y z
N MET A 1 -17.03 82.20 32.86
CA MET A 1 -18.19 81.29 32.94
C MET A 1 -17.94 80.07 32.06
N SER A 2 -18.16 78.89 32.63
CA SER A 2 -17.91 77.54 32.09
C SER A 2 -18.91 77.11 31.00
N LYS A 3 -18.49 76.27 30.04
CA LYS A 3 -19.04 74.90 29.86
C LYS A 3 -18.46 74.12 28.66
N ARG A 4 -17.78 73.01 29.03
CA ARG A 4 -17.95 71.62 28.57
C ARG A 4 -17.71 71.26 27.09
N THR A 5 -16.54 70.66 26.88
CA THR A 5 -16.31 69.36 26.21
C THR A 5 -17.53 68.66 25.60
N GLY A 6 -17.52 68.49 24.28
CA GLY A 6 -18.38 67.56 23.55
C GLY A 6 -17.54 66.49 22.85
N ARG A 7 -17.39 65.32 23.47
CA ARG A 7 -16.75 64.14 22.88
C ARG A 7 -17.77 63.42 22.00
N THR A 8 -17.76 63.65 20.70
CA THR A 8 -18.72 63.04 19.77
C THR A 8 -18.26 61.67 19.27
N GLY A 9 -18.80 60.64 19.92
CA GLY A 9 -19.45 59.51 19.25
C GLY A 9 -18.59 58.60 18.36
N SER A 10 -18.05 57.55 18.97
CA SER A 10 -17.53 56.32 18.35
C SER A 10 -18.60 55.62 17.49
N LYS A 11 -18.82 56.07 16.24
CA LYS A 11 -19.73 55.44 15.28
C LYS A 11 -19.07 54.38 14.37
N ASN A 12 -17.75 54.21 14.45
CA ASN A 12 -16.98 53.34 13.54
C ASN A 12 -16.68 51.94 14.10
N LYS A 13 -17.06 51.62 15.35
CA LYS A 13 -16.72 50.34 15.99
C LYS A 13 -17.61 49.16 15.56
N ILE A 14 -18.81 49.42 15.06
CA ILE A 14 -19.74 48.34 14.65
C ILE A 14 -19.37 47.84 13.25
N SER A 15 -19.03 48.73 12.31
CA SER A 15 -18.57 48.34 10.96
C SER A 15 -17.24 47.59 11.00
N SER A 16 -16.31 47.97 11.88
CA SER A 16 -15.04 47.25 12.06
C SER A 16 -15.24 45.85 12.65
N ARG A 17 -16.23 45.66 13.53
CA ARG A 17 -16.55 44.34 14.11
C ARG A 17 -17.17 43.40 13.08
N ILE A 18 -18.05 43.91 12.22
CA ILE A 18 -18.65 43.11 11.13
C ILE A 18 -17.56 42.64 10.15
N GLY A 19 -16.65 43.53 9.75
CA GLY A 19 -15.53 43.15 8.88
C GLY A 19 -14.63 42.06 9.48
N VAL A 20 -14.32 42.17 10.78
CA VAL A 20 -13.53 41.14 11.50
C VAL A 20 -14.26 39.80 11.55
N ILE A 21 -15.57 39.79 11.82
CA ILE A 21 -16.38 38.56 11.82
C ILE A 21 -16.39 37.91 10.43
N THR A 22 -16.54 38.69 9.36
CA THR A 22 -16.50 38.16 7.99
C THR A 22 -15.16 37.49 7.68
N VAL A 23 -14.03 38.11 8.06
CA VAL A 23 -12.70 37.52 7.87
C VAL A 23 -12.53 36.22 8.66
N ILE A 24 -12.99 36.19 9.92
CA ILE A 24 -12.94 34.98 10.76
C ILE A 24 -13.79 33.86 10.14
N CYS A 25 -14.99 34.17 9.64
CA CYS A 25 -15.83 33.19 8.94
C CYS A 25 -15.15 32.64 7.68
N CYS A 26 -14.52 33.50 6.87
CA CYS A 26 -13.77 33.06 5.69
C CYS A 26 -12.61 32.13 6.07
N LEU A 27 -11.85 32.46 7.13
CA LEU A 27 -10.78 31.61 7.64
C LEU A 27 -11.30 30.27 8.18
N ALA A 28 -12.42 30.28 8.90
CA ALA A 28 -13.05 29.07 9.41
C ALA A 28 -13.52 28.15 8.27
N LEU A 29 -14.10 28.70 7.20
CA LEU A 29 -14.50 27.94 6.02
C LEU A 29 -13.29 27.33 5.32
N LEU A 30 -12.21 28.10 5.12
CA LEU A 30 -10.97 27.58 4.55
C LEU A 30 -10.37 26.46 5.40
N ALA A 31 -10.30 26.65 6.73
CA ALA A 31 -9.83 25.62 7.65
C ALA A 31 -10.70 24.35 7.60
N GLY A 32 -12.02 24.50 7.49
CA GLY A 32 -12.95 23.39 7.32
C GLY A 32 -12.69 22.58 6.05
N VAL A 33 -12.51 23.26 4.91
CA VAL A 33 -12.18 22.60 3.63
C VAL A 33 -10.83 21.88 3.70
N VAL A 34 -9.81 22.52 4.25
CA VAL A 34 -8.47 21.90 4.42
C VAL A 34 -8.55 20.68 5.32
N MET A 35 -9.28 20.76 6.43
CA MET A 35 -9.45 19.63 7.35
C MET A 35 -10.22 18.47 6.70
N TYR A 36 -11.26 18.76 5.92
CA TYR A 36 -11.97 17.73 5.15
C TYR A 36 -11.04 17.03 4.16
N LYS A 37 -10.28 17.80 3.36
CA LYS A 37 -9.32 17.25 2.40
C LYS A 37 -8.22 16.44 3.09
N ALA A 38 -7.69 16.91 4.22
CA ALA A 38 -6.69 16.20 5.00
C ALA A 38 -7.19 14.82 5.45
N ARG A 39 -8.43 14.72 5.93
CA ARG A 39 -9.05 13.44 6.30
C ARG A 39 -9.19 12.50 5.11
N THR A 40 -9.64 13.00 3.96
CA THR A 40 -9.76 12.18 2.73
C THR A 40 -8.39 11.76 2.18
N LEU A 41 -7.35 12.58 2.35
CA LEU A 41 -5.98 12.23 1.96
C LEU A 41 -5.40 11.13 2.84
N GLU A 42 -5.65 11.16 4.15
CA GLU A 42 -5.20 10.09 5.05
C GLU A 42 -5.85 8.74 4.74
N THR A 43 -7.15 8.73 4.41
CA THR A 43 -7.84 7.48 4.03
C THR A 43 -7.31 6.91 2.72
N GLN A 44 -7.14 7.76 1.70
CA GLN A 44 -6.54 7.34 0.42
C GLN A 44 -5.11 6.84 0.61
N LYS A 45 -4.31 7.49 1.46
CA LYS A 45 -2.94 7.05 1.75
C LYS A 45 -2.92 5.64 2.36
N LYS A 46 -3.81 5.36 3.31
CA LYS A 46 -3.90 4.03 3.92
C LYS A 46 -4.33 2.98 2.91
N GLU A 47 -5.33 3.28 2.09
CA GLU A 47 -5.80 2.37 1.04
C GLU A 47 -4.69 2.06 0.03
N LEU A 48 -3.96 3.08 -0.43
CA LEU A 48 -2.81 2.92 -1.31
C LEU A 48 -1.68 2.12 -0.67
N GLN A 49 -1.44 2.26 0.65
CA GLN A 49 -0.46 1.46 1.36
C GLN A 49 -0.85 -0.01 1.40
N VAL A 50 -2.12 -0.31 1.70
CA VAL A 50 -2.63 -1.70 1.69
C VAL A 50 -2.53 -2.30 0.29
N GLN A 51 -2.93 -1.57 -0.75
CA GLN A 51 -2.78 -2.04 -2.13
C GLN A 51 -1.32 -2.28 -2.50
N ALA A 52 -0.40 -1.38 -2.11
CA ALA A 52 1.01 -1.56 -2.37
C ALA A 52 1.59 -2.80 -1.67
N GLU A 53 1.18 -3.05 -0.43
CA GLU A 53 1.59 -4.24 0.34
C GLU A 53 1.05 -5.53 -0.29
N GLU A 54 -0.22 -5.55 -0.68
CA GLU A 54 -0.84 -6.68 -1.39
C GLU A 54 -0.15 -6.96 -2.73
N LEU A 55 0.12 -5.91 -3.53
CA LEU A 55 0.84 -6.06 -4.80
C LEU A 55 2.26 -6.56 -4.58
N GLN A 56 2.93 -6.13 -3.51
CA GLN A 56 4.27 -6.58 -3.16
C GLN A 56 4.28 -8.07 -2.79
N GLU A 57 3.30 -8.52 -2.00
CA GLU A 57 3.15 -9.93 -1.64
C GLU A 57 2.91 -10.80 -2.88
N GLN A 58 2.03 -10.38 -3.78
CA GLN A 58 1.78 -11.08 -5.05
C GLN A 58 3.05 -11.15 -5.92
N LEU A 59 3.83 -10.07 -5.95
CA LEU A 59 5.08 -10.01 -6.70
C LEU A 59 6.11 -10.99 -6.14
N ASP A 60 6.21 -11.10 -4.81
CA ASP A 60 7.20 -11.97 -4.17
C ASP A 60 6.80 -13.45 -4.27
N ASP A 61 5.51 -13.80 -4.14
CA ASP A 61 5.00 -15.14 -4.43
C ASP A 61 5.24 -15.54 -5.90
N ALA A 62 4.97 -14.63 -6.84
CA ALA A 62 5.22 -14.88 -8.26
C ALA A 62 6.71 -15.09 -8.57
N LYS A 63 7.60 -14.32 -7.93
CA LYS A 63 9.06 -14.50 -8.06
C LYS A 63 9.52 -15.83 -7.48
N GLN A 64 8.99 -16.24 -6.32
CA GLN A 64 9.34 -17.52 -5.72
C GLN A 64 8.92 -18.67 -6.63
N LYS A 65 7.67 -18.64 -7.13
CA LYS A 65 7.18 -19.63 -8.10
C LYS A 65 8.01 -19.66 -9.37
N HIS A 66 8.41 -18.50 -9.88
CA HIS A 66 9.28 -18.44 -11.05
C HIS A 66 10.62 -19.14 -10.78
N LYS A 67 11.23 -18.90 -9.62
CA LYS A 67 12.48 -19.55 -9.25
C LYS A 67 12.34 -21.06 -9.11
N GLU A 68 11.27 -21.52 -8.46
CA GLU A 68 10.97 -22.97 -8.34
C GLU A 68 10.78 -23.62 -9.71
N LEU A 69 10.13 -22.93 -10.65
CA LEU A 69 9.97 -23.39 -12.02
C LEU A 69 11.29 -23.43 -12.79
N GLU A 70 12.16 -22.43 -12.59
CA GLU A 70 13.48 -22.37 -13.21
C GLU A 70 14.38 -23.51 -12.73
N GLU A 71 14.42 -23.77 -11.42
CA GLU A 71 15.15 -24.91 -10.83
C GLU A 71 14.61 -26.25 -11.36
N LYS A 72 13.29 -26.38 -11.49
CA LYS A 72 12.66 -27.58 -12.06
C LYS A 72 12.98 -27.74 -13.55
N GLU A 73 12.99 -26.66 -14.31
CA GLU A 73 13.35 -26.67 -15.72
C GLU A 73 14.81 -27.10 -15.90
N GLU A 74 15.71 -26.59 -15.06
CA GLU A 74 17.11 -27.00 -15.06
C GLU A 74 17.26 -28.48 -14.70
N TYR A 75 16.58 -28.96 -13.65
CA TYR A 75 16.54 -30.38 -13.30
C TYR A 75 16.08 -31.25 -14.47
N MET A 76 15.02 -30.86 -15.17
CA MET A 76 14.48 -31.60 -16.32
C MET A 76 15.45 -31.71 -17.50
N LYS A 77 16.46 -30.83 -17.58
CA LYS A 77 17.51 -30.89 -18.62
C LYS A 77 18.67 -31.81 -18.24
N THR A 78 18.72 -32.33 -17.01
CA THR A 78 19.79 -33.20 -16.53
C THR A 78 19.58 -34.65 -16.94
N ASP A 79 20.67 -35.41 -17.01
CA ASP A 79 20.63 -36.86 -17.21
C ASP A 79 19.95 -37.57 -16.02
N GLU A 80 20.05 -37.00 -14.81
CA GLU A 80 19.37 -37.50 -13.60
C GLU A 80 17.85 -37.56 -13.79
N TYR A 81 17.24 -36.54 -14.40
CA TYR A 81 15.82 -36.58 -14.73
C TYR A 81 15.48 -37.68 -15.74
N VAL A 82 16.33 -37.91 -16.74
CA VAL A 82 16.15 -38.98 -17.73
C VAL A 82 16.24 -40.35 -17.05
N GLU A 83 17.20 -40.54 -16.15
CA GLU A 83 17.36 -41.75 -15.36
C GLU A 83 16.16 -42.00 -14.45
N ASP A 84 15.67 -40.98 -13.74
CA ASP A 84 14.48 -41.06 -12.90
C ASP A 84 13.23 -41.45 -13.69
N VAL A 85 13.04 -40.85 -14.86
CA VAL A 85 11.93 -41.18 -15.77
C VAL A 85 12.09 -42.61 -16.30
N ALA A 86 13.29 -43.04 -16.68
CA ALA A 86 13.57 -44.38 -17.15
C ALA A 86 13.34 -45.45 -16.05
N ARG A 87 13.78 -45.17 -14.82
CA ARG A 87 13.57 -46.03 -13.65
C ARG A 87 12.09 -46.13 -13.30
N SER A 88 11.37 -45.01 -13.27
CA SER A 88 9.95 -44.96 -12.85
C SER A 88 8.99 -45.50 -13.90
N GLN A 89 9.16 -45.12 -15.17
CA GLN A 89 8.24 -45.50 -16.24
C GLN A 89 8.60 -46.82 -16.91
N LEU A 90 9.89 -47.09 -17.11
CA LEU A 90 10.36 -48.26 -17.84
C LEU A 90 10.92 -49.36 -16.93
N GLY A 91 11.10 -49.07 -15.63
CA GLY A 91 11.67 -50.03 -14.67
C GLY A 91 13.14 -50.36 -14.96
N LEU A 92 13.83 -49.50 -15.71
CA LEU A 92 15.23 -49.71 -16.08
C LEU A 92 16.13 -49.45 -14.87
N VAL A 93 17.16 -50.28 -14.71
CA VAL A 93 18.19 -50.13 -13.68
C VAL A 93 19.55 -50.48 -14.28
N TYR A 94 20.62 -49.98 -13.68
CA TYR A 94 21.95 -50.30 -14.19
C TYR A 94 22.28 -51.79 -13.96
N PRO A 95 23.11 -52.41 -14.82
CA PRO A 95 23.44 -53.83 -14.72
C PRO A 95 24.06 -54.27 -13.38
N ASP A 96 24.68 -53.34 -12.66
CA ASP A 96 25.31 -53.52 -11.35
C ASP A 96 24.43 -53.11 -10.16
N GLU A 97 23.20 -52.64 -10.38
CA GLU A 97 22.24 -52.26 -9.34
C GLU A 97 21.29 -53.42 -8.96
N ILE A 98 20.98 -53.56 -7.65
CA ILE A 98 20.02 -54.55 -7.14
C ILE A 98 18.75 -53.82 -6.68
N VAL A 99 17.59 -54.17 -7.27
CA VAL A 99 16.29 -53.59 -6.92
C VAL A 99 15.73 -54.24 -5.65
N ILE A 100 15.59 -53.46 -4.56
CA ILE A 100 14.93 -53.89 -3.32
C ILE A 100 13.54 -53.29 -3.26
N LYS A 101 12.50 -54.12 -3.38
CA LYS A 101 11.11 -53.71 -3.17
C LYS A 101 10.69 -54.01 -1.73
N PRO A 102 10.00 -53.09 -1.02
CA PRO A 102 9.46 -53.38 0.30
C PRO A 102 8.45 -54.53 0.22
N LYS A 103 8.47 -55.41 1.22
CA LYS A 103 7.50 -56.51 1.34
C LYS A 103 6.22 -55.91 1.93
N GLU A 104 5.09 -56.10 1.24
CA GLU A 104 3.76 -55.74 1.78
C GLU A 104 3.47 -56.43 3.12
#